data_AF-K1V473-F1
#
_entry.id   AF-K1V473-F1
#
_cell.length_a   1.000
_cell.length_b   1.000
_cell.length_c   1.000
_cell.angle_alpha   90.00
_cell.angle_beta   90.00
_cell.angle_gamma   90.00
#
_symmetry.space_group_name_H-M   'P 1'
#
loop_
_entity.id
_entity.type
_entity.pdbx_description
1 polymer ?
#
loop_
_entity_poly.entity_id
_entity_poly.type
_entity_poly.pdbx_seq_one_letter_code
_entity_poly.pdbx_strand_id
1 'polypeptide(L)'
;KANSIVKSCGTRDTLKIARELGIHLHFLDNLNDLLGMYTYRHKERHILLNSNMEYLIMQMVCGHEIGHDTFHRDLAKGNEPLPEFVLFDMRNKTRI
;
A
#
# COMPACT_ATOMS: atom_id res chain seq x y z
N LYS A 1 -13.00 0.31 -10.47
CA LYS A 1 -12.18 -0.73 -9.81
C LYS A 1 -12.11 -0.56 -8.28
N ALA A 2 -11.97 0.66 -7.73
CA ALA A 2 -12.04 0.87 -6.27
C ALA A 2 -13.36 0.36 -5.63
N ASN A 3 -14.50 0.59 -6.29
CA ASN A 3 -15.81 0.13 -5.79
C ASN A 3 -16.00 -1.39 -5.79
N SER A 4 -15.27 -2.15 -6.62
CA SER A 4 -15.36 -3.61 -6.62
C SER A 4 -14.59 -4.24 -5.46
N ILE A 5 -13.49 -3.61 -5.01
CA ILE A 5 -12.72 -4.03 -3.82
C ILE A 5 -13.50 -3.77 -2.53
N VAL A 6 -14.16 -2.60 -2.43
CA VAL A 6 -15.05 -2.28 -1.29
C VAL A 6 -16.25 -3.24 -1.23
N LYS A 7 -16.80 -3.65 -2.39
CA LYS A 7 -17.91 -4.60 -2.44
C LYS A 7 -17.50 -6.04 -2.13
N SER A 8 -16.27 -6.47 -2.44
CA SER A 8 -15.82 -7.84 -2.16
C SER A 8 -15.45 -8.06 -0.69
N CYS A 9 -14.98 -7.03 0.01
CA CYS A 9 -14.57 -7.14 1.42
C CYS A 9 -15.67 -6.71 2.42
N GLY A 10 -16.75 -6.05 1.96
CA GLY A 10 -17.85 -5.61 2.83
C GLY A 10 -17.48 -4.51 3.83
N THR A 11 -16.28 -3.94 3.73
CA THR A 11 -15.77 -2.87 4.59
C THR A 11 -15.01 -1.82 3.76
N ARG A 12 -14.94 -0.59 4.25
CA ARG A 12 -14.07 0.48 3.72
C ARG A 12 -12.76 0.61 4.51
N ASP A 13 -12.57 -0.24 5.51
CA ASP A 13 -11.36 -0.30 6.32
C ASP A 13 -10.24 -1.00 5.54
N THR A 14 -9.31 -0.20 5.03
CA THR A 14 -8.21 -0.65 4.17
C THR A 14 -7.26 -1.61 4.89
N LEU A 15 -7.11 -1.49 6.21
CA LEU A 15 -6.29 -2.44 7.00
C LEU A 15 -6.93 -3.83 7.07
N LYS A 16 -8.27 -3.91 7.10
CA LYS A 16 -8.98 -5.20 7.02
C LYS A 16 -8.87 -5.79 5.62
N ILE A 17 -9.10 -4.96 4.60
CA ILE A 17 -8.98 -5.37 3.19
C ILE A 17 -7.58 -5.93 2.91
N ALA A 18 -6.51 -5.25 3.32
CA ALA A 18 -5.14 -5.73 3.10
C ALA A 18 -4.91 -7.12 3.72
N ARG A 19 -5.41 -7.35 4.94
CA ARG A 19 -5.31 -8.66 5.62
C ARG A 19 -6.11 -9.75 4.91
N GLU A 20 -7.34 -9.45 4.49
CA GLU A 20 -8.17 -10.38 3.71
C GLU A 20 -7.55 -10.73 2.36
N LEU A 21 -6.87 -9.76 1.73
CA LEU A 21 -6.10 -9.99 0.52
C LEU A 21 -4.87 -10.86 0.75
N GLY A 22 -4.49 -11.18 1.99
CA GLY A 22 -3.29 -11.94 2.34
C GLY A 22 -2.01 -11.12 2.24
N ILE A 23 -2.08 -9.84 2.61
CA ILE A 23 -0.95 -8.91 2.68
C ILE A 23 -0.57 -8.69 4.14
N HIS A 24 0.71 -8.84 4.46
CA HIS A 24 1.24 -8.62 5.81
C HIS A 24 1.34 -7.11 6.08
N LEU A 25 0.71 -6.65 7.17
CA LEU A 25 0.81 -5.26 7.61
C LEU A 25 1.90 -5.12 8.68
N HIS A 26 2.76 -4.12 8.50
CA HIS A 26 3.81 -3.74 9.44
C HIS A 26 3.60 -2.27 9.83
N PHE A 27 3.61 -1.99 11.13
CA PHE A 27 3.53 -0.63 11.64
C PHE A 27 4.88 -0.27 12.23
N LEU A 28 5.50 0.79 11.72
CA LEU A 28 6.86 1.18 12.08
C LEU A 28 6.88 2.63 12.55
N ASP A 29 7.56 2.89 13.65
CA ASP A 29 7.64 4.21 14.25
C ASP A 29 8.70 5.09 13.56
N ASN A 30 9.66 4.48 12.87
CA ASN A 30 10.86 5.12 12.30
C ASN A 30 10.94 4.93 10.78
N LEU A 31 9.88 5.30 10.06
CA LEU A 31 9.88 5.34 8.60
C LEU A 31 10.43 6.67 8.03
N ASN A 32 11.01 7.54 8.87
CA ASN A 32 11.42 8.90 8.52
C ASN A 32 10.26 9.64 7.82
N ASP A 33 10.51 10.22 6.63
CA ASP A 33 9.51 10.93 5.82
C ASP A 33 8.54 10.00 5.07
N LEU A 34 8.69 8.67 5.20
CA LEU A 34 7.82 7.71 4.53
C LEU A 34 6.54 7.46 5.34
N LEU A 35 5.39 7.61 4.70
CA LEU A 35 4.08 7.35 5.29
C LEU A 35 3.68 5.87 5.13
N GLY A 36 4.05 5.25 4.01
CA GLY A 36 3.85 3.82 3.78
C GLY A 36 4.60 3.30 2.56
N MET A 37 4.66 1.97 2.43
CA MET A 37 5.33 1.28 1.33
C MET A 37 4.81 -0.14 1.13
N TYR A 38 4.52 -0.50 -0.11
CA TYR A 38 4.28 -1.87 -0.54
C TYR A 38 5.58 -2.56 -0.99
N THR A 39 5.80 -3.80 -0.59
CA THR A 39 6.91 -4.62 -1.08
C THR A 39 6.52 -6.08 -1.27
N TYR A 40 7.12 -6.70 -2.29
CA TYR A 40 7.01 -8.12 -2.57
C TYR A 40 8.37 -8.78 -2.40
N ARG A 41 8.53 -9.63 -1.39
CA ARG A 41 9.80 -10.33 -1.12
C ARG A 41 9.52 -11.78 -0.76
N HIS A 42 10.38 -12.69 -1.21
CA HIS A 42 10.26 -14.12 -0.91
C HIS A 42 8.88 -14.74 -1.18
N LYS A 43 8.18 -14.24 -2.21
CA LYS A 43 6.79 -14.58 -2.57
C LYS A 43 5.71 -14.08 -1.60
N GLU A 44 6.08 -13.32 -0.59
CA GLU A 44 5.19 -12.69 0.38
C GLU A 44 4.93 -11.21 0.01
N ARG A 45 3.76 -10.72 0.41
CA ARG A 45 3.29 -9.35 0.16
C ARG A 45 3.25 -8.59 1.46
N HIS A 46 3.86 -7.43 1.51
CA HIS A 46 3.96 -6.61 2.72
C HIS A 46 3.55 -5.18 2.43
N ILE A 47 2.81 -4.59 3.35
CA ILE A 47 2.56 -3.15 3.43
C ILE A 47 3.14 -2.68 4.75
N LEU A 48 4.04 -1.70 4.67
CA LEU A 48 4.63 -1.01 5.80
C LEU A 48 3.94 0.33 5.94
N LEU A 49 3.54 0.71 7.16
CA LEU A 49 2.84 1.95 7.47
C LEU A 49 3.54 2.64 8.63
N ASN A 50 3.65 3.95 8.57
CA ASN A 50 4.15 4.75 9.68
C ASN A 50 3.11 4.76 10.82
N SER A 51 3.51 4.34 12.02
CA SER A 51 2.61 4.26 13.18
C SER A 51 2.16 5.63 13.67
N ASN A 52 2.90 6.70 13.36
CA ASN A 52 2.66 8.05 13.88
C ASN A 52 1.61 8.84 13.08
N MET A 53 0.77 8.16 12.30
CA MET A 53 -0.27 8.78 11.48
C MET A 53 -1.64 8.73 12.16
N GLU A 54 -2.44 9.78 11.94
CA GLU A 54 -3.86 9.73 12.27
C GLU A 54 -4.56 8.63 11.48
N TYR A 55 -5.58 7.99 12.08
CA TYR A 55 -6.28 6.84 11.50
C TYR A 55 -6.77 7.08 10.07
N LEU A 56 -7.31 8.27 9.76
CA LEU A 56 -7.81 8.57 8.42
C LEU A 56 -6.67 8.62 7.38
N ILE A 57 -5.52 9.18 7.75
CA ILE A 57 -4.34 9.24 6.89
C ILE A 57 -3.80 7.83 6.67
N MET A 58 -3.69 7.03 7.72
CA MET A 58 -3.29 5.63 7.64
C MET A 58 -4.21 4.82 6.70
N GLN A 59 -5.53 5.06 6.75
CA GLN A 59 -6.49 4.41 5.87
C GLN A 59 -6.26 4.79 4.40
N MET A 60 -5.99 6.07 4.11
CA MET A 60 -5.66 6.53 2.76
C MET A 60 -4.36 5.92 2.23
N VAL A 61 -3.29 5.94 3.05
CA VAL A 61 -1.98 5.38 2.69
C VAL A 61 -2.10 3.89 2.43
N CYS A 62 -2.72 3.13 3.34
CA CYS A 62 -2.91 1.69 3.13
C CYS A 62 -3.75 1.39 1.88
N GLY A 63 -4.76 2.22 1.57
CA GLY A 63 -5.54 2.10 0.34
C GLY A 63 -4.71 2.33 -0.93
N HIS A 64 -3.77 3.27 -0.88
CA HIS A 64 -2.80 3.50 -1.94
C HIS A 64 -1.90 2.28 -2.15
N GLU A 65 -1.34 1.72 -1.07
CA GLU A 65 -0.47 0.54 -1.15
C GLU A 65 -1.20 -0.74 -1.63
N ILE A 66 -2.48 -0.91 -1.29
CA ILE A 66 -3.32 -1.98 -1.88
C ILE A 66 -3.47 -1.80 -3.39
N GLY A 67 -3.53 -0.55 -3.86
CA GLY A 67 -3.49 -0.23 -5.28
C GLY A 67 -2.22 -0.78 -5.93
N HIS A 68 -1.06 -0.62 -5.29
CA HIS A 68 0.20 -1.16 -5.77
C HIS A 68 0.21 -2.69 -5.84
N ASP A 69 -0.30 -3.39 -4.83
CA ASP A 69 -0.47 -4.86 -4.90
C ASP A 69 -1.42 -5.27 -6.05
N THR A 70 -2.46 -4.49 -6.31
CA THR A 70 -3.46 -4.88 -7.31
C THR A 70 -2.99 -4.63 -8.74
N PHE A 71 -2.28 -3.54 -8.99
CA PHE A 71 -1.95 -3.07 -10.35
C PHE A 71 -0.49 -3.27 -10.75
N HIS A 72 0.44 -3.28 -9.79
CA HIS A 72 1.88 -3.28 -10.05
C HIS A 72 2.60 -4.54 -9.53
N ARG A 73 1.85 -5.54 -9.05
CA ARG A 73 2.41 -6.79 -8.50
C ARG A 73 3.29 -7.57 -9.46
N ASP A 74 3.05 -7.50 -10.77
CA ASP A 74 3.89 -8.19 -11.75
C ASP A 74 5.21 -7.44 -12.03
N LEU A 75 5.22 -6.11 -11.86
CA LEU A 75 6.44 -5.30 -11.93
C LEU A 75 7.32 -5.52 -10.68
N ALA A 76 6.70 -5.65 -9.51
CA ALA A 76 7.40 -5.92 -8.24
C ALA A 76 8.05 -7.32 -8.14
N LYS A 77 7.75 -8.25 -9.07
CA LYS A 77 8.38 -9.59 -9.15
C LYS A 77 9.73 -9.58 -9.86
N GLY A 78 10.10 -8.49 -10.55
CA GLY A 78 11.24 -8.42 -11.45
C GLY A 78 12.64 -8.26 -10.82
N ASN A 79 12.81 -8.43 -9.51
CA ASN A 79 14.06 -8.21 -8.76
C ASN A 79 14.58 -6.76 -8.72
N GLU A 80 13.87 -5.78 -9.28
CA GLU A 80 14.13 -4.37 -8.98
C GLU A 80 13.15 -3.95 -7.87
N PRO A 81 13.63 -3.57 -6.66
CA PRO A 81 12.78 -2.90 -5.71
C PRO A 81 12.24 -1.64 -6.39
N LEU A 82 10.93 -1.42 -6.33
CA LEU A 82 10.29 -0.17 -6.72
C LEU A 82 10.18 0.70 -5.45
N PRO A 83 11.21 1.47 -5.05
CA PRO A 83 11.04 2.46 -4.00
C PRO A 83 10.31 3.65 -4.61
N GLU A 84 8.97 3.65 -4.57
CA GLU A 84 8.23 4.88 -4.82
C GLU A 84 8.33 5.78 -3.59
N PHE A 85 9.34 6.64 -3.67
CA PHE A 85 9.59 7.75 -2.77
C PHE A 85 8.42 8.74 -2.80
N VAL A 86 7.97 9.10 -1.60
CA VAL A 86 7.16 10.28 -1.28
C VAL A 86 5.69 10.20 -1.71
N LEU A 87 4.85 9.82 -0.74
CA LEU A 87 3.43 10.10 -0.81
C LEU A 87 3.24 11.63 -0.81
N PHE A 88 2.61 12.13 -1.88
CA PHE A 88 2.20 13.52 -2.18
C PHE A 88 3.15 14.38 -3.04
N ASP A 89 3.25 14.05 -4.33
CA ASP A 89 3.05 15.07 -5.36
C ASP A 89 1.77 14.78 -6.14
N MET A 90 0.67 15.50 -5.83
CA MET A 90 -0.59 15.45 -6.59
C MET A 90 -0.44 15.98 -8.04
N ARG A 91 0.77 16.28 -8.52
CA ARG A 91 1.05 16.71 -9.90
C ARG A 91 1.76 15.66 -10.76
N ASN A 92 2.19 14.52 -10.23
CA ASN A 92 2.83 13.52 -11.09
C ASN A 92 1.79 12.62 -11.76
N LYS A 93 1.52 12.93 -13.04
CA LYS A 93 1.01 11.95 -13.99
C LYS A 93 2.00 10.80 -14.02
N THR A 94 1.62 9.64 -13.49
CA THR A 94 2.32 8.38 -13.71
C THR A 94 2.58 8.24 -15.21
N ARG A 95 3.84 8.44 -15.62
CA ARG A 95 4.25 8.22 -17.01
C ARG A 95 4.64 6.75 -17.12
N ILE A 96 3.89 6.09 -18.00
CA ILE A 96 4.05 4.74 -18.53
C ILE A 96 5.44 4.60 -19.15
#